data_AF-A0A5E6NZQ8-F1
#
_entry.id   AF-A0A5E6NZQ8-F1
#
_cell.length_a   1.000
_cell.length_b   1.000
_cell.length_c   1.000
_cell.angle_alpha   90.00
_cell.angle_beta   90.00
_cell.angle_gamma   90.00
#
_symmetry.space_group_name_H-M   'P 1'
#
loop_
_entity.id
_entity.type
_entity.pdbx_description
1 polymer ?
#
loop_
_entity_poly.entity_id
_entity_poly.type
_entity_poly.pdbx_seq_one_letter_code
_entity_poly.pdbx_strand_id
1 'polypeptide(L)'
;MTYADRNDTHTSYLAGSKLQQTKRLNNIITYANDNSIRTYDLEYQYYGTPKKSQLTSIQECTNNGRCLPKTKFSWNNEEASFGVNGKQWQAT
;
A
#
# COMPACT_ATOMS: atom_id res chain seq x y z
N MET A 1 -1.81 16.49 4.23
CA MET A 1 -1.84 15.09 3.78
C MET A 1 -3.15 14.45 4.18
N THR A 2 -3.63 13.46 3.42
CA THR A 2 -4.90 12.78 3.68
C THR A 2 -4.70 11.27 3.76
N TYR A 3 -5.63 10.60 4.45
CA TYR A 3 -5.61 9.16 4.68
C TYR A 3 -6.89 8.52 4.15
N ALA A 4 -6.76 7.28 3.66
CA ALA A 4 -7.87 6.43 3.27
C ALA A 4 -7.86 5.13 4.11
N ASP A 5 -9.02 4.50 4.22
CA ASP A 5 -9.13 3.15 4.76
C ASP A 5 -8.28 2.15 3.96
N ARG A 6 -7.85 1.09 4.65
CA ARG A 6 -7.17 -0.05 4.02
C ARG A 6 -7.86 -1.36 4.39
N ASN A 7 -7.97 -2.23 3.39
CA ASN A 7 -8.63 -3.53 3.56
C ASN A 7 -7.70 -4.56 4.22
N ASP A 8 -6.39 -4.37 4.12
CA ASP A 8 -5.34 -5.13 4.81
C ASP A 8 -4.92 -4.46 6.13
N THR A 9 -5.86 -4.38 7.06
CA THR A 9 -5.54 -3.89 8.41
C THR A 9 -4.51 -4.80 9.07
N HIS A 10 -3.40 -4.21 9.52
CA HIS A 10 -2.32 -4.92 10.20
C HIS A 10 -2.40 -4.67 11.71
N THR A 11 -2.27 -5.74 12.50
CA THR A 11 -2.22 -5.65 13.97
C THR A 11 -0.86 -6.14 14.45
N SER A 12 -0.22 -5.36 15.33
CA SER A 12 1.00 -5.75 16.04
C SER A 12 0.83 -5.54 17.55
N TYR A 13 1.76 -6.07 18.33
CA TYR A 13 1.79 -5.88 19.77
C TYR A 13 3.14 -5.32 20.18
N LEU A 14 3.14 -4.27 21.00
CA LEU A 14 4.35 -3.65 21.53
C LEU A 14 4.18 -3.43 23.04
N ALA A 15 5.10 -3.98 23.84
CA ALA A 15 5.05 -3.92 25.31
C ALA A 15 3.68 -4.34 25.88
N GLY A 16 3.06 -5.39 25.31
CA GLY A 16 1.74 -5.88 25.72
C GLY A 16 0.55 -5.08 25.20
N SER A 17 0.77 -3.94 24.53
CA SER A 17 -0.30 -3.12 23.94
C SER A 17 -0.57 -3.50 22.50
N LYS A 18 -1.85 -3.53 22.10
CA LYS A 18 -2.29 -3.78 20.73
C LYS A 18 -2.19 -2.51 19.89
N LEU A 19 -1.50 -2.60 18.76
CA LEU A 19 -1.39 -1.55 17.74
C LEU A 19 -2.11 -2.01 16.47
N GLN A 20 -2.90 -1.12 15.87
CA GLN A 20 -3.58 -1.41 14.60
C GLN A 20 -3.32 -0.31 13.58
N GLN A 21 -2.89 -0.70 12.39
CA GLN A 21 -2.77 0.19 11.25
C GLN A 21 -3.99 0.00 10.35
N THR A 22 -4.97 0.89 10.49
CA THR A 22 -6.27 0.84 9.80
C THR A 22 -6.38 1.79 8.61
N LYS A 23 -5.40 2.69 8.43
CA LYS A 23 -5.36 3.69 7.35
C LYS A 23 -4.06 3.64 6.56
N ARG A 24 -4.10 4.09 5.29
CA ARG A 24 -2.93 4.34 4.43
C ARG A 24 -2.94 5.78 3.92
N LEU A 25 -1.77 6.30 3.52
CA LEU A 25 -1.68 7.60 2.87
C LEU A 25 -2.43 7.57 1.54
N ASN A 26 -3.28 8.55 1.33
CA ASN A 26 -3.98 8.76 0.06
C ASN A 26 -3.25 9.81 -0.78
N ASN A 27 -2.89 10.94 -0.15
CA ASN A 27 -2.03 11.94 -0.77
C ASN A 27 -1.19 12.69 0.27
N ILE A 28 -0.12 13.31 -0.23
CA ILE A 28 0.70 14.27 0.50
C ILE A 28 0.50 15.63 -0.15
N ILE A 29 0.24 16.65 0.64
CA ILE A 29 0.11 18.03 0.15
C ILE A 29 1.16 18.84 0.88
N THR A 30 2.00 19.54 0.12
CA THR A 30 3.00 20.45 0.67
C THR A 30 2.52 21.89 0.50
N TYR A 31 2.88 22.71 1.48
CA TYR A 31 2.44 24.09 1.58
C TYR A 31 3.64 25.01 1.71
N ALA A 32 3.54 26.19 1.10
CA ALA A 32 4.37 27.34 1.42
C ALA A 32 3.45 28.40 2.03
N ASN A 33 3.63 28.67 3.32
CA ASN A 33 2.63 29.36 4.15
C ASN A 33 1.28 28.62 4.03
N ASP A 34 0.20 29.32 3.71
CA ASP A 34 -1.14 28.74 3.57
C ASP A 34 -1.47 28.27 2.14
N ASN A 35 -0.52 28.40 1.20
CA ASN A 35 -0.73 28.01 -0.19
C ASN A 35 -0.24 26.59 -0.42
N SER A 36 -1.13 25.70 -0.88
CA SER A 36 -0.68 24.41 -1.41
C SER A 36 0.19 24.66 -2.64
N ILE A 37 1.34 24.00 -2.69
CA ILE A 37 2.31 24.17 -3.79
C ILE A 37 2.46 22.89 -4.60
N ARG A 38 2.41 21.73 -3.94
CA ARG A 38 2.48 20.42 -4.58
C ARG A 38 1.55 19.42 -3.90
N THR A 39 1.02 18.52 -4.71
CA THR A 39 0.30 17.33 -4.28
C THR A 39 1.02 16.11 -4.83
N TYR A 40 1.16 15.09 -3.99
CA TYR A 40 1.64 13.77 -4.37
C TYR A 40 0.49 12.80 -4.16
N ASP A 41 -0.10 12.32 -5.24
CA ASP A 41 -1.19 11.35 -5.21
C ASP A 41 -0.62 9.93 -5.29
N LEU A 42 -1.08 9.05 -4.38
CA LEU A 42 -0.58 7.69 -4.24
C LEU A 42 -1.63 6.69 -4.73
N GLU A 43 -1.25 5.83 -5.67
CA GLU A 43 -2.11 4.75 -6.15
C GLU A 43 -1.63 3.40 -5.63
N TYR A 44 -2.58 2.51 -5.37
CA TYR A 44 -2.29 1.19 -4.81
C TYR A 44 -3.07 0.11 -5.55
N GLN A 45 -2.45 -1.06 -5.69
CA GLN A 45 -3.14 -2.31 -6.00
C GLN A 45 -3.34 -3.15 -4.74
N TYR A 46 -4.24 -4.12 -4.82
CA TYR A 46 -4.52 -5.06 -3.75
C TYR A 46 -4.24 -6.49 -4.23
N TYR A 47 -3.12 -7.06 -3.81
CA TYR A 47 -2.58 -8.29 -4.40
C TYR A 47 -1.99 -9.25 -3.35
N GLY A 48 -1.94 -10.55 -3.67
CA GLY A 48 -1.31 -11.60 -2.87
C GLY A 48 -2.30 -12.39 -2.01
N THR A 49 -1.78 -13.42 -1.31
CA THR A 49 -2.54 -14.22 -0.34
C THR A 49 -1.71 -14.35 0.95
N PRO A 50 -2.09 -13.66 2.04
CA PRO A 50 -3.20 -12.71 2.15
C PRO A 50 -2.97 -11.45 1.30
N LYS A 51 -4.06 -10.81 0.85
CA LYS A 51 -4.00 -9.61 0.01
C LYS A 51 -3.42 -8.43 0.79
N LYS A 52 -2.52 -7.68 0.16
CA LYS A 52 -1.86 -6.50 0.71
C LYS A 52 -1.96 -5.31 -0.23
N SER A 53 -2.02 -4.12 0.35
CA SER A 53 -1.90 -2.84 -0.35
C SER A 53 -0.46 -2.64 -0.83
N GLN A 54 -0.27 -2.59 -2.14
CA GLN A 54 1.02 -2.37 -2.79
C GLN A 54 0.98 -1.05 -3.56
N LEU A 55 1.91 -0.15 -3.30
CA LEU A 55 2.00 1.14 -4.00
C LEU A 55 2.35 0.91 -5.47
N THR A 56 1.54 1.39 -6.40
CA THR A 56 1.76 1.21 -7.85
C THR A 56 2.19 2.49 -8.54
N SER A 57 1.83 3.65 -8.02
CA SER A 57 2.31 4.91 -8.56
C SER A 57 2.31 6.04 -7.55
N ILE A 58 3.18 7.02 -7.80
CA ILE A 58 3.11 8.36 -7.21
C ILE A 58 3.03 9.36 -8.37
N GLN A 59 2.11 10.31 -8.28
CA GLN A 59 2.02 11.44 -9.20
C GLN A 59 2.25 12.75 -8.47
N GLU A 60 3.25 13.52 -8.90
CA GLU A 60 3.42 14.89 -8.43
C GLU A 60 2.62 15.86 -9.32
N CYS A 61 1.81 16.70 -8.70
CA CYS A 61 1.06 17.77 -9.33
C CYS A 61 1.34 19.10 -8.65
N THR A 62 1.43 20.18 -9.41
CA THR A 62 1.41 21.55 -8.87
C THR A 62 -0.01 21.99 -8.58
N ASN A 63 -0.16 23.02 -7.76
CA ASN A 63 -1.48 23.56 -7.35
C ASN A 63 -2.38 24.07 -8.50
N ASN A 64 -1.81 24.34 -9.67
CA ASN A 64 -2.55 24.68 -10.90
C ASN A 64 -3.01 23.44 -11.71
N GLY A 65 -2.87 22.23 -11.16
CA GLY A 65 -3.31 20.98 -11.78
C GLY A 65 -2.35 20.40 -12.83
N ARG A 66 -1.18 21.01 -13.07
CA ARG A 66 -0.16 20.42 -13.94
C ARG A 66 0.55 19.30 -13.21
N CYS A 67 0.54 18.11 -13.80
CA CYS A 67 1.16 16.93 -13.20
C CYS A 67 2.36 16.46 -14.01
N LEU A 68 3.39 16.01 -13.29
CA LEU A 68 4.47 15.24 -13.88
C LEU A 68 3.96 13.84 -14.27
N PRO A 69 4.67 13.14 -15.17
CA PRO A 69 4.43 11.73 -15.42
C PRO A 69 4.52 10.92 -14.12
N LYS A 70 3.65 9.92 -13.98
CA LYS A 70 3.63 9.04 -12.80
C LYS A 70 4.94 8.27 -12.66
N THR A 71 5.54 8.31 -11.48
CA THR A 71 6.56 7.34 -11.08
C THR A 71 5.86 6.03 -10.78
N LYS A 72 6.11 5.01 -11.59
CA LYS A 72 5.46 3.70 -11.47
C LYS A 72 6.34 2.72 -10.71
N PHE A 73 5.71 1.89 -9.90
CA PHE A 73 6.33 0.82 -9.15
C PHE A 73 5.75 -0.51 -9.59
N SER A 74 6.62 -1.52 -9.71
CA SER A 74 6.23 -2.92 -9.89
C SER A 74 6.67 -3.72 -8.68
N TRP A 75 5.93 -4.77 -8.39
CA TRP A 75 6.21 -5.67 -7.27
C TRP A 75 6.55 -7.05 -7.82
N ASN A 76 7.53 -7.72 -7.20
CA ASN A 76 7.75 -9.13 -7.48
C ASN A 76 6.66 -9.94 -6.76
N ASN A 77 5.64 -10.27 -7.53
CA ASN A 77 4.45 -10.98 -7.11
C ASN A 77 4.62 -12.47 -7.40
N GLU A 78 5.62 -13.09 -6.77
CA GLU A 78 5.76 -14.53 -6.80
C GLU A 78 4.65 -15.15 -5.94
N GLU A 79 3.71 -15.84 -6.59
CA GLU A 79 2.75 -16.67 -5.89
C GLU A 79 3.49 -17.89 -5.35
N ALA A 80 3.67 -17.93 -4.02
CA ALA A 80 4.14 -19.12 -3.35
C ALA A 80 3.11 -20.24 -3.58
N SER A 81 3.35 -21.08 -4.57
CA SER A 81 2.60 -22.32 -4.74
C SER A 81 3.27 -23.40 -3.89
N PHE A 82 2.49 -24.03 -3.02
CA PHE A 82 2.91 -25.28 -2.42
C PHE A 82 2.78 -26.35 -3.50
N GLY A 83 3.90 -26.77 -4.08
CA GLY A 83 3.92 -27.91 -4.98
C GLY A 83 3.31 -29.12 -4.27
N VAL A 84 2.10 -29.52 -4.66
CA VAL A 84 1.44 -30.76 -4.22
C VAL A 84 2.14 -31.97 -4.86
N ASN A 85 3.41 -32.16 -4.56
CA ASN A 85 4.17 -33.38 -4.84
C ASN A 85 4.73 -34.01 -3.56
N GLY A 86 4.19 -33.64 -2.39
CA GLY A 86 4.38 -34.38 -1.16
C GLY A 86 3.39 -35.55 -1.13
N LYS A 87 3.90 -36.79 -1.10
CA LYS A 87 3.07 -37.99 -0.90
C LYS A 87 2.09 -37.75 0.25
N GLN A 88 0.80 -37.85 -0.06
CA GLN A 88 -0.27 -37.83 0.91
C GLN A 88 -0.02 -39.01 1.88
N TRP A 89 0.25 -38.73 3.16
CA TRP A 89 0.33 -39.78 4.16
C TRP A 89 -1.08 -40.35 4.35
N GLN A 90 -1.35 -41.50 3.73
CA GLN A 90 -2.54 -42.29 4.05
C GLN A 90 -2.29 -42.95 5.40
N ALA A 91 -3.09 -42.59 6.40
CA ALA A 91 -3.17 -43.34 7.64
C ALA A 91 -3.90 -44.66 7.35
N THR A 92 -3.19 -45.77 7.58
CA THR A 92 -3.76 -47.12 7.78
C THR A 92 -4.56 -47.19 9.06
#